data_AF-A0A090THL6-F1
#
_entry.id   AF-A0A090THL6-F1
#
_cell.length_a   1.000
_cell.length_b   1.000
_cell.length_c   1.000
_cell.angle_alpha   90.00
_cell.angle_beta   90.00
_cell.angle_gamma   90.00
#
_symmetry.space_group_name_H-M   'P 1'
#
loop_
_entity.id
_entity.type
_entity.pdbx_description
1 polymer ?
#
loop_
_entity_poly.entity_id
_entity_poly.type
_entity_poly.pdbx_seq_one_letter_code
_entity_poly.pdbx_strand_id
1 'polypeptide(L)'
;MPYELKDFKNKEISFEELNNKSFACTQGENQESLFVKTFKRLQDKGFIQSEERIAIHPEKEINPYHPDLIVNDKLVAELKTKASPLFMAQNYGIDPQYALTMDLKDSLHYNKLLEQGTDVTIYVWVKWAAKSMQRYSFINGQKSYNRDVIEVGQLAGIWKVNFSQLRQFERDYQVPIHWYKEEFRKPPEYSHDDSEHTAWFDYLKSFEPRLVNPTTGKLKNITSNGYDKDNFYTKGDSSGSYVFDLRNPIFQRLYWNHKNPKRLSLDIQHHG
;
A
#
# COMPACT_ATOMS: atom_id res chain seq x y z
N MET A 1 0.97 -21.39 0.66
CA MET A 1 2.40 -21.40 0.30
C MET A 1 3.19 -20.57 1.30
N PRO A 2 4.04 -21.22 2.11
CA PRO A 2 4.90 -20.54 3.07
C PRO A 2 6.14 -19.95 2.40
N TYR A 3 6.74 -18.96 3.05
CA TYR A 3 7.90 -18.23 2.56
C TYR A 3 8.75 -17.73 3.74
N GLU A 4 9.98 -17.35 3.44
CA GLU A 4 10.94 -16.74 4.35
C GLU A 4 11.34 -15.36 3.81
N LEU A 5 11.39 -14.37 4.70
CA LEU A 5 11.84 -13.02 4.38
C LEU A 5 13.19 -12.76 5.04
N LYS A 6 14.07 -12.02 4.36
CA LYS A 6 15.35 -11.58 4.94
C LYS A 6 15.51 -10.07 4.83
N ASP A 7 16.13 -9.46 5.83
CA ASP A 7 16.51 -8.05 5.82
C ASP A 7 17.82 -7.80 5.03
N PHE A 8 18.26 -6.55 4.98
CA PHE A 8 19.52 -6.16 4.32
C PHE A 8 20.80 -6.62 5.04
N LYS A 9 20.68 -7.23 6.23
CA LYS A 9 21.75 -7.92 6.96
C LYS A 9 21.65 -9.44 6.83
N ASN A 10 20.79 -9.94 5.93
CA ASN A 10 20.46 -11.35 5.73
C ASN A 10 19.87 -12.05 6.98
N LYS A 11 19.32 -11.30 7.93
CA LYS A 11 18.59 -11.86 9.07
C LYS A 11 17.16 -12.19 8.64
N GLU A 12 16.65 -13.34 9.05
CA GLU A 12 15.22 -13.67 8.89
C GLU A 12 14.36 -12.64 9.63
N ILE A 13 13.30 -12.18 8.97
CA ILE A 13 12.34 -11.24 9.53
C ILE A 13 10.91 -11.69 9.28
N SER A 14 9.98 -11.33 10.15
CA SER A 14 8.56 -11.53 9.93
C SER A 14 7.86 -10.25 9.41
N PHE A 15 6.65 -10.41 8.87
CA PHE A 15 5.81 -9.24 8.54
C PHE A 15 5.44 -8.42 9.77
N GLU A 16 5.25 -9.06 10.92
CA GLU A 16 5.00 -8.38 12.19
C GLU A 16 6.20 -7.49 12.58
N GLU A 17 7.43 -8.00 12.42
CA GLU A 17 8.64 -7.21 12.64
C GLU A 17 8.80 -6.06 11.64
N LEU A 18 8.35 -6.22 10.38
CA LEU A 18 8.37 -5.16 9.38
C LEU A 18 7.43 -4.00 9.75
N ASN A 19 6.26 -4.32 10.28
CA ASN A 19 5.31 -3.30 10.76
C ASN A 19 5.87 -2.56 11.98
N ASN A 20 6.59 -3.26 12.87
CA ASN A 20 7.12 -2.66 14.11
C ASN A 20 8.47 -1.93 13.93
N LYS A 21 9.33 -2.36 13.00
CA LYS A 21 10.74 -1.88 12.88
C LYS A 21 11.00 -0.88 11.76
N SER A 22 10.14 -0.78 10.75
CA SER A 22 10.44 -0.06 9.50
C SER A 22 10.63 1.45 9.67
N PHE A 23 9.79 2.06 10.51
CA PHE A 23 9.84 3.48 10.82
C PHE A 23 10.28 3.78 12.27
N ALA A 24 10.64 2.74 13.04
CA ALA A 24 11.22 2.75 14.39
C ALA A 24 10.27 3.14 15.55
N CYS A 25 9.73 2.15 16.25
CA CYS A 25 9.26 2.34 17.63
C CYS A 25 10.41 2.06 18.61
N THR A 26 11.37 2.98 18.73
CA THR A 26 12.25 3.00 19.92
C THR A 26 11.69 3.89 21.04
N GLN A 27 10.66 4.72 20.79
CA GLN A 27 10.13 5.68 21.79
C GLN A 27 8.64 6.07 21.64
N GLY A 28 7.75 5.19 21.14
CA GLY A 28 6.30 5.47 21.16
C GLY A 28 5.81 6.64 20.27
N GLU A 29 6.67 7.17 19.39
CA GLU A 29 6.29 8.17 18.38
C GLU A 29 5.44 7.52 17.27
N ASN A 30 4.30 8.13 16.93
CA ASN A 30 3.47 7.66 15.83
C ASN A 30 4.09 8.00 14.46
N GLN A 31 3.72 7.24 13.43
CA GLN A 31 4.37 7.31 12.11
C GLN A 31 4.14 8.66 11.42
N GLU A 32 2.99 9.29 11.70
CA GLU A 32 2.59 10.59 11.18
C GLU A 32 3.51 11.69 11.70
N SER A 33 3.79 11.71 13.02
CA SER A 33 4.71 12.70 13.61
C SER A 33 6.12 12.55 13.05
N LEU A 34 6.59 11.31 12.90
CA LEU A 34 7.91 11.03 12.35
C LEU A 34 7.99 11.43 10.87
N PHE A 35 6.92 11.21 10.10
CA PHE A 35 6.85 11.65 8.71
C PHE A 35 6.95 13.16 8.61
N VAL A 36 6.16 13.92 9.38
CA VAL A 36 6.18 15.40 9.37
C VAL A 36 7.57 15.93 9.70
N LYS A 37 8.21 15.42 10.77
CA LYS A 37 9.59 15.80 11.14
C LYS A 37 10.59 15.44 10.04
N THR A 38 10.45 14.27 9.43
CA THR A 38 11.34 13.80 8.35
C THR A 38 11.18 14.66 7.10
N PHE A 39 9.96 14.97 6.70
CA PHE A 39 9.65 15.81 5.54
C PHE A 39 10.27 17.20 5.70
N LYS A 40 10.02 17.86 6.84
CA LYS A 40 10.61 19.16 7.16
C LYS A 40 12.14 19.14 7.13
N ARG A 41 12.75 18.13 7.76
CA ARG A 41 14.22 17.96 7.73
C ARG A 41 14.77 17.77 6.31
N LEU A 42 14.04 17.09 5.43
CA LEU A 42 14.45 16.90 4.04
C LEU A 42 14.29 18.20 3.23
N GLN A 43 13.26 19.01 3.49
CA GLN A 43 13.12 20.36 2.94
C GLN A 43 14.26 21.27 3.39
N ASP A 44 14.57 21.31 4.69
CA ASP A 44 15.64 22.17 5.26
C ASP A 44 17.02 21.85 4.68
N LYS A 45 17.22 20.62 4.23
CA LYS A 45 18.46 20.17 3.57
C LYS A 45 18.44 20.34 2.05
N GLY A 46 17.35 20.87 1.48
CA GLY A 46 17.18 21.04 0.04
C GLY A 46 16.96 19.73 -0.74
N PHE A 47 16.64 18.62 -0.07
CA PHE A 47 16.34 17.35 -0.74
C PHE A 47 14.91 17.28 -1.27
N ILE A 48 13.99 18.04 -0.68
CA ILE A 48 12.63 18.24 -1.17
C ILE A 48 12.51 19.71 -1.57
N GLN A 49 12.17 19.97 -2.84
CA GLN A 49 12.02 21.32 -3.40
C GLN A 49 10.59 21.88 -3.29
N SER A 50 9.69 21.13 -2.65
CA SER A 50 8.31 21.57 -2.42
C SER A 50 8.25 22.60 -1.29
N GLU A 51 7.46 23.66 -1.48
CA GLU A 51 7.15 24.68 -0.45
C GLU A 51 5.99 24.25 0.49
N GLU A 52 5.51 23.01 0.34
CA GLU A 52 4.41 22.49 1.15
C GLU A 52 4.75 22.42 2.64
N ARG A 53 3.85 22.95 3.46
CA ARG A 53 3.87 22.79 4.91
C ARG A 53 2.91 21.66 5.27
N ILE A 54 3.45 20.57 5.81
CA ILE A 54 2.68 19.39 6.20
C ILE A 54 2.57 19.35 7.73
N ALA A 55 1.36 19.14 8.23
CA ALA A 55 1.07 18.86 9.64
C ALA A 55 0.10 17.70 9.76
N ILE A 56 -0.03 17.13 10.97
CA ILE A 56 -1.10 16.17 11.28
C ILE A 56 -2.42 16.93 11.27
N HIS A 57 -3.46 16.35 10.67
CA HIS A 57 -4.77 16.99 10.63
C HIS A 57 -5.37 17.05 12.04
N PRO A 58 -5.85 18.22 12.52
CA PRO A 58 -6.37 18.34 13.89
C PRO A 58 -7.58 17.44 14.15
N GLU A 59 -8.42 17.19 13.13
CA GLU A 59 -9.56 16.26 13.28
C GLU A 59 -9.13 14.82 13.59
N LYS A 60 -7.88 14.42 13.30
CA LYS A 60 -7.40 13.06 13.59
C LYS A 60 -7.39 12.74 15.09
N GLU A 61 -7.29 13.77 15.94
CA GLU A 61 -7.35 13.62 17.40
C GLU A 61 -8.75 13.20 17.90
N ILE A 62 -9.80 13.55 17.14
CA ILE A 62 -11.21 13.36 17.52
C ILE A 62 -11.84 12.25 16.67
N ASN A 63 -11.41 12.12 15.42
CA ASN A 63 -11.89 11.15 14.43
C ASN A 63 -10.71 10.35 13.87
N PRO A 64 -10.45 9.13 14.37
CA PRO A 64 -9.38 8.26 13.87
C PRO A 64 -9.50 7.90 12.38
N TYR A 65 -10.69 8.03 11.79
CA TYR A 65 -10.96 7.74 10.39
C TYR A 65 -10.76 8.95 9.46
N HIS A 66 -10.55 10.15 10.01
CA HIS A 66 -10.20 11.31 9.20
C HIS A 66 -8.82 11.10 8.54
N PRO A 67 -8.56 11.61 7.32
CA PRO A 67 -7.22 11.58 6.74
C PRO A 67 -6.14 12.18 7.67
N ASP A 68 -4.93 11.65 7.57
CA ASP A 68 -3.88 11.86 8.58
C ASP A 68 -3.31 13.29 8.62
N LEU A 69 -3.29 13.98 7.49
CA LEU A 69 -2.48 15.17 7.28
C LEU A 69 -3.29 16.35 6.75
N ILE A 70 -2.78 17.56 7.02
CA ILE A 70 -3.19 18.81 6.39
C ILE A 70 -1.97 19.45 5.71
N VAL A 71 -2.16 19.92 4.48
CA VAL A 71 -1.12 20.59 3.68
C VAL A 71 -1.49 22.06 3.50
N ASN A 72 -0.56 22.95 3.84
CA ASN A 72 -0.70 24.39 3.76
C ASN A 72 -1.98 24.92 4.46
N ASP A 73 -2.37 24.27 5.56
CA ASP A 73 -3.55 24.61 6.37
C ASP A 73 -4.89 24.53 5.61
N LYS A 74 -4.93 23.82 4.46
CA LYS A 74 -6.10 23.82 3.56
C LYS A 74 -6.42 22.47 2.94
N LEU A 75 -5.41 21.76 2.43
CA LEU A 75 -5.63 20.54 1.65
C LEU A 75 -5.58 19.32 2.56
N VAL A 76 -6.58 18.46 2.43
CA VAL A 76 -6.64 17.19 3.16
C VAL A 76 -5.70 16.18 2.51
N ALA A 77 -4.91 15.50 3.34
CA ALA A 77 -3.94 14.54 2.88
C ALA A 77 -3.90 13.28 3.74
N GLU A 78 -3.45 12.19 3.15
CA GLU A 78 -3.28 10.89 3.79
C GLU A 78 -1.82 10.47 3.74
N LEU A 79 -1.33 9.83 4.80
CA LEU A 79 -0.01 9.20 4.81
C LEU A 79 -0.12 7.68 4.63
N LYS A 80 0.51 7.15 3.59
CA LYS A 80 0.72 5.71 3.43
C LYS A 80 2.17 5.36 3.63
N THR A 81 2.46 4.70 4.74
CA THR A 81 3.79 4.17 5.03
C THR A 81 3.93 2.74 4.50
N LYS A 82 5.07 2.44 3.87
CA LYS A 82 5.38 1.09 3.37
C LYS A 82 6.80 0.68 3.73
N ALA A 83 6.88 -0.48 4.35
CA ALA A 83 8.08 -1.06 4.93
C ALA A 83 8.65 -2.23 4.10
N SER A 84 7.78 -2.88 3.34
CA SER A 84 8.06 -4.10 2.63
C SER A 84 7.65 -3.92 1.18
N PRO A 85 8.49 -4.33 0.22
CA PRO A 85 8.04 -4.48 -1.15
C PRO A 85 6.98 -5.60 -1.22
N LEU A 86 6.09 -5.50 -2.21
CA LEU A 86 5.28 -6.63 -2.63
C LEU A 86 6.17 -7.55 -3.50
N PHE A 87 6.85 -8.51 -2.88
CA PHE A 87 7.74 -9.43 -3.62
C PHE A 87 7.02 -10.19 -4.76
N MET A 88 5.72 -10.44 -4.62
CA MET A 88 4.92 -11.09 -5.65
C MET A 88 4.46 -10.15 -6.78
N ALA A 89 4.94 -8.91 -6.82
CA ALA A 89 4.52 -7.91 -7.81
C ALA A 89 4.75 -8.34 -9.27
N GLN A 90 5.73 -9.23 -9.50
CA GLN A 90 6.01 -9.78 -10.82
C GLN A 90 4.81 -10.54 -11.42
N ASN A 91 3.95 -11.12 -10.58
CA ASN A 91 2.70 -11.75 -11.01
C ASN A 91 1.73 -10.75 -11.67
N TYR A 92 1.96 -9.45 -11.47
CA TYR A 92 1.18 -8.34 -12.02
C TYR A 92 1.97 -7.56 -13.08
N GLY A 93 3.12 -8.07 -13.53
CA GLY A 93 4.00 -7.37 -14.47
C GLY A 93 4.73 -6.15 -13.88
N ILE A 94 4.74 -6.00 -12.55
CA ILE A 94 5.35 -4.86 -11.85
C ILE A 94 6.65 -5.31 -11.17
N ASP A 95 7.69 -4.47 -11.24
CA ASP A 95 8.96 -4.71 -10.55
C ASP A 95 8.75 -4.59 -9.02
N PRO A 96 9.02 -5.65 -8.23
CA PRO A 96 8.91 -5.62 -6.78
C PRO A 96 9.68 -4.48 -6.11
N GLN A 97 10.76 -4.00 -6.74
CA GLN A 97 11.52 -2.86 -6.26
C GLN A 97 10.65 -1.60 -6.09
N TYR A 98 9.65 -1.41 -6.96
CA TYR A 98 8.84 -0.20 -7.07
C TYR A 98 7.34 -0.45 -6.85
N ALA A 99 6.97 -1.67 -6.49
CA ALA A 99 5.59 -2.04 -6.27
C ALA A 99 5.02 -1.36 -5.02
N LEU A 100 3.88 -0.70 -5.19
CA LEU A 100 3.07 -0.11 -4.11
C LEU A 100 1.73 -0.83 -4.04
N THR A 101 1.29 -1.19 -2.84
CA THR A 101 -0.08 -1.65 -2.60
C THR A 101 -0.91 -0.56 -1.93
N MET A 102 -2.13 -0.34 -2.43
CA MET A 102 -3.15 0.50 -1.80
C MET A 102 -4.40 -0.33 -1.53
N ASP A 103 -4.85 -0.37 -0.29
CA ASP A 103 -5.98 -1.22 0.10
C ASP A 103 -7.28 -0.75 -0.56
N LEU A 104 -8.10 -1.70 -0.99
CA LEU A 104 -9.38 -1.38 -1.63
C LEU A 104 -10.30 -0.59 -0.70
N LYS A 105 -10.26 -0.89 0.61
CA LYS A 105 -11.06 -0.16 1.61
C LYS A 105 -10.64 1.31 1.74
N ASP A 106 -9.34 1.59 1.62
CA ASP A 106 -8.81 2.94 1.69
C ASP A 106 -9.21 3.71 0.42
N SER A 107 -9.04 3.09 -0.77
CA SER A 107 -9.51 3.69 -2.03
C SER A 107 -11.03 3.93 -2.04
N LEU A 108 -11.85 3.05 -1.47
CA LEU A 108 -13.29 3.28 -1.33
C LEU A 108 -13.57 4.50 -0.44
N HIS A 109 -12.85 4.62 0.67
CA HIS A 109 -13.01 5.75 1.58
C HIS A 109 -12.64 7.08 0.90
N TYR A 110 -11.52 7.15 0.18
CA TYR A 110 -11.14 8.36 -0.57
C TYR A 110 -12.10 8.66 -1.72
N ASN A 111 -12.69 7.63 -2.34
CA ASN A 111 -13.72 7.82 -3.35
C ASN A 111 -14.97 8.50 -2.79
N LYS A 112 -15.39 8.17 -1.57
CA LYS A 112 -16.49 8.90 -0.89
C LYS A 112 -16.16 10.37 -0.66
N LEU A 113 -14.95 10.65 -0.18
CA LEU A 113 -14.51 12.03 0.04
C LEU A 113 -14.47 12.81 -1.28
N LEU A 114 -14.00 12.18 -2.36
CA LEU A 114 -14.00 12.76 -3.69
C LEU A 114 -15.42 13.05 -4.20
N GLU A 115 -16.36 12.12 -4.00
CA GLU A 115 -17.79 12.31 -4.32
C GLU A 115 -18.42 13.46 -3.52
N GLN A 116 -17.90 13.75 -2.33
CA GLN A 116 -18.29 14.88 -1.48
C GLN A 116 -17.55 16.18 -1.82
N GLY A 117 -16.67 16.17 -2.84
CA GLY A 117 -15.93 17.35 -3.30
C GLY A 117 -14.54 17.54 -2.67
N THR A 118 -14.06 16.57 -1.90
CA THR A 118 -12.74 16.60 -1.25
C THR A 118 -11.77 15.66 -1.95
N ASP A 119 -10.82 16.22 -2.71
CA ASP A 119 -9.74 15.43 -3.31
C ASP A 119 -8.58 15.27 -2.32
N VAL A 120 -8.31 14.03 -1.93
CA VAL A 120 -7.28 13.70 -0.94
C VAL A 120 -5.92 13.60 -1.61
N THR A 121 -4.95 14.37 -1.11
CA THR A 121 -3.55 14.19 -1.49
C THR A 121 -2.95 13.00 -0.74
N ILE A 122 -2.44 12.00 -1.45
CA ILE A 122 -1.81 10.82 -0.84
C ILE A 122 -0.30 10.98 -0.87
N TYR A 123 0.33 11.01 0.31
CA TYR A 123 1.77 10.88 0.45
C TYR A 123 2.14 9.42 0.70
N VAL A 124 2.97 8.87 -0.16
CA VAL A 124 3.49 7.51 -0.02
C VAL A 124 4.92 7.60 0.50
N TRP A 125 5.14 7.15 1.74
CA TRP A 125 6.44 7.11 2.38
C TRP A 125 6.98 5.68 2.44
N VAL A 126 8.00 5.43 1.62
CA VAL A 126 8.62 4.11 1.46
C VAL A 126 9.94 4.06 2.19
N LYS A 127 10.17 2.94 2.87
CA LYS A 127 11.49 2.53 3.36
C LYS A 127 11.57 1.00 3.42
N TRP A 128 12.21 0.39 2.42
CA TRP A 128 12.33 -1.07 2.37
C TRP A 128 13.23 -1.58 3.49
N ALA A 129 12.66 -2.44 4.33
CA ALA A 129 13.36 -3.15 5.39
C ALA A 129 13.57 -4.63 5.04
N ALA A 130 12.74 -5.21 4.17
CA ALA A 130 12.95 -6.54 3.60
C ALA A 130 13.75 -6.45 2.29
N LYS A 131 14.80 -7.27 2.18
CA LYS A 131 15.64 -7.42 0.98
C LYS A 131 15.13 -8.52 0.07
N SER A 132 14.70 -9.66 0.61
CA SER A 132 14.39 -10.84 -0.20
C SER A 132 13.24 -11.68 0.34
N MET A 133 12.57 -12.39 -0.57
CA MET A 133 11.61 -13.45 -0.26
C MET A 133 11.99 -14.74 -0.97
N GLN A 134 12.01 -15.86 -0.24
CA GLN A 134 12.19 -17.20 -0.79
C GLN A 134 11.04 -18.11 -0.36
N ARG A 135 10.43 -18.78 -1.34
CA ARG A 135 9.33 -19.73 -1.07
C ARG A 135 9.89 -21.07 -0.65
N TYR A 136 9.16 -21.80 0.20
CA TYR A 136 9.50 -23.16 0.56
C TYR A 136 8.26 -24.05 0.65
N SER A 137 8.51 -25.36 0.73
CA SER A 137 7.53 -26.39 1.03
C SER A 137 8.06 -27.29 2.14
N PHE A 138 7.19 -28.10 2.74
CA PHE A 138 7.62 -29.14 3.67
C PHE A 138 7.68 -30.48 2.95
N ILE A 139 8.86 -31.09 2.92
CA ILE A 139 9.07 -32.46 2.41
C ILE A 139 9.59 -33.27 3.59
N ASN A 140 8.87 -34.32 3.97
CA ASN A 140 9.18 -35.17 5.14
C ASN A 140 9.43 -34.35 6.43
N GLY A 141 8.63 -33.30 6.65
CA GLY A 141 8.74 -32.42 7.82
C GLY A 141 9.88 -31.40 7.77
N GLN A 142 10.69 -31.36 6.70
CA GLN A 142 11.79 -30.42 6.52
C GLN A 142 11.47 -29.35 5.49
N LYS A 143 11.97 -28.12 5.70
CA LYS A 143 11.86 -27.03 4.71
C LYS A 143 12.68 -27.39 3.48
N SER A 144 12.02 -27.48 2.33
CA SER A 144 12.65 -27.54 1.01
C SER A 144 12.37 -26.24 0.28
N TYR A 145 13.41 -25.46 0.02
CA TYR A 145 13.30 -24.15 -0.61
C TYR A 145 13.17 -24.25 -2.12
N ASN A 146 12.36 -23.38 -2.71
CA ASN A 146 12.36 -23.17 -4.15
C ASN A 146 13.67 -22.47 -4.56
N ARG A 147 14.11 -22.70 -5.80
CA ARG A 147 15.31 -22.07 -6.35
C ARG A 147 15.16 -20.56 -6.50
N ASP A 148 13.94 -20.08 -6.73
CA ASP A 148 13.68 -18.67 -6.98
C ASP A 148 13.71 -17.85 -5.69
N VAL A 149 14.69 -16.95 -5.62
CA VAL A 149 14.76 -15.88 -4.61
C VAL A 149 14.42 -14.58 -5.32
N ILE A 150 13.41 -13.87 -4.81
CA ILE A 150 13.09 -12.53 -5.29
C ILE A 150 13.80 -11.55 -4.38
N GLU A 151 14.69 -10.74 -4.95
CA GLU A 151 15.47 -9.73 -4.21
C GLU A 151 15.17 -8.31 -4.71
N VAL A 152 15.21 -7.35 -3.79
CA VAL A 152 15.17 -5.92 -4.06
C VAL A 152 16.37 -5.21 -3.44
N GLY A 153 16.69 -4.04 -3.96
CA GLY A 153 17.62 -3.09 -3.35
C GLY A 153 16.98 -2.22 -2.27
N GLN A 154 17.84 -1.49 -1.55
CA GLN A 154 17.39 -0.50 -0.59
C GLN A 154 16.69 0.63 -1.32
N LEU A 155 15.46 0.93 -0.91
CA LEU A 155 14.69 2.06 -1.38
C LEU A 155 14.14 2.81 -0.18
N ALA A 156 14.38 4.12 -0.16
CA ALA A 156 13.67 5.05 0.69
C ALA A 156 13.24 6.26 -0.14
N GLY A 157 12.01 6.71 0.01
CA GLY A 157 11.52 7.83 -0.80
C GLY A 157 10.16 8.33 -0.34
N ILE A 158 9.77 9.48 -0.89
CA ILE A 158 8.46 10.10 -0.68
C ILE A 158 7.90 10.43 -2.06
N TRP A 159 6.68 9.95 -2.32
CA TRP A 159 5.90 10.26 -3.51
C TRP A 159 4.58 10.90 -3.09
N LYS A 160 3.99 11.63 -4.03
CA LYS A 160 2.71 12.32 -3.88
C LYS A 160 1.83 12.02 -5.09
N VAL A 161 0.54 11.83 -4.87
CA VAL A 161 -0.48 11.72 -5.92
C VAL A 161 -1.81 12.22 -5.39
N ASN A 162 -2.63 12.89 -6.21
CA ASN A 162 -4.01 13.19 -5.82
C ASN A 162 -4.90 11.98 -6.06
N PHE A 163 -5.85 11.71 -5.16
CA PHE A 163 -6.72 10.55 -5.29
C PHE A 163 -7.56 10.60 -6.57
N SER A 164 -8.03 11.78 -7.01
CA SER A 164 -8.72 11.94 -8.29
C SER A 164 -7.90 11.43 -9.49
N GLN A 165 -6.60 11.74 -9.52
CA GLN A 165 -5.68 11.27 -10.57
C GLN A 165 -5.45 9.77 -10.47
N LEU A 166 -5.26 9.26 -9.25
CA LEU A 166 -5.11 7.82 -9.01
C LEU A 166 -6.36 7.06 -9.45
N ARG A 167 -7.55 7.59 -9.13
CA ARG A 167 -8.85 7.00 -9.44
C ARG A 167 -9.14 7.00 -10.93
N GLN A 168 -8.77 8.06 -11.64
CA GLN A 168 -8.83 8.11 -13.09
C GLN A 168 -7.90 7.05 -13.70
N PHE A 169 -6.67 6.95 -13.20
CA PHE A 169 -5.70 5.95 -13.66
C PHE A 169 -6.18 4.50 -13.42
N GLU A 170 -6.80 4.22 -12.26
CA GLU A 170 -7.42 2.92 -11.96
C GLU A 170 -8.45 2.51 -13.04
N ARG A 171 -9.29 3.46 -13.47
CA ARG A 171 -10.34 3.26 -14.47
C ARG A 171 -9.78 3.07 -15.88
N ASP A 172 -8.79 3.87 -16.26
CA ASP A 172 -8.24 3.88 -17.62
C ASP A 172 -7.37 2.66 -17.91
N TYR A 173 -6.66 2.13 -16.90
CA TYR A 173 -5.62 1.11 -17.10
C TYR A 173 -5.92 -0.24 -16.43
N GLN A 174 -7.12 -0.41 -15.86
CA GLN A 174 -7.53 -1.63 -15.14
C GLN A 174 -6.44 -2.14 -14.18
N VAL A 175 -5.99 -1.27 -13.28
CA VAL A 175 -4.90 -1.57 -12.33
C VAL A 175 -5.10 -2.93 -11.65
N PRO A 176 -4.08 -3.79 -11.59
CA PRO A 176 -4.21 -5.13 -11.04
C PRO A 176 -4.55 -5.11 -9.54
N ILE A 177 -5.33 -6.09 -9.10
CA ILE A 177 -5.68 -6.28 -7.69
C ILE A 177 -4.93 -7.51 -7.15
N HIS A 178 -4.20 -7.30 -6.06
CA HIS A 178 -3.70 -8.39 -5.22
C HIS A 178 -4.78 -8.79 -4.22
N TRP A 179 -5.41 -9.94 -4.45
CA TRP A 179 -6.34 -10.54 -3.51
C TRP A 179 -5.57 -11.27 -2.39
N TYR A 180 -5.83 -10.88 -1.15
CA TYR A 180 -5.35 -11.62 0.00
C TYR A 180 -6.08 -12.96 0.09
N LYS A 181 -5.41 -13.98 0.61
CA LYS A 181 -5.99 -15.32 0.61
C LYS A 181 -7.21 -15.39 1.52
N GLU A 182 -8.22 -16.12 1.05
CA GLU A 182 -9.47 -16.39 1.77
C GLU A 182 -9.24 -16.89 3.19
N GLU A 183 -8.26 -17.79 3.38
CA GLU A 183 -7.92 -18.36 4.68
C GLU A 183 -7.67 -17.31 5.77
N PHE A 184 -7.26 -16.09 5.40
CA PHE A 184 -6.94 -14.99 6.33
C PHE A 184 -7.98 -13.85 6.35
N ARG A 185 -8.82 -13.72 5.33
CA ARG A 185 -9.71 -12.56 5.17
C ARG A 185 -11.20 -12.91 5.15
N LYS A 186 -11.60 -14.01 4.51
CA LYS A 186 -12.99 -14.48 4.37
C LYS A 186 -14.03 -13.35 4.21
N PRO A 187 -13.87 -12.42 3.25
CA PRO A 187 -14.85 -11.36 3.06
C PRO A 187 -16.24 -11.96 2.76
N PRO A 188 -17.32 -11.39 3.32
CA PRO A 188 -18.68 -11.81 2.99
C PRO A 188 -18.97 -11.60 1.50
N GLU A 189 -19.91 -12.38 0.99
CA GLU A 189 -20.46 -12.21 -0.36
C GLU A 189 -21.92 -11.76 -0.25
N TYR A 190 -22.33 -10.88 -1.16
CA TYR A 190 -23.67 -10.33 -1.22
C TYR A 190 -24.35 -10.69 -2.53
N SER A 191 -25.63 -11.04 -2.46
CA SER A 191 -26.49 -11.18 -3.65
C SER A 191 -27.19 -9.86 -3.92
N HIS A 192 -27.39 -9.52 -5.19
CA HIS A 192 -28.19 -8.34 -5.55
C HIS A 192 -29.66 -8.49 -5.12
N ASP A 193 -30.19 -9.72 -5.12
CA ASP A 193 -31.57 -10.03 -4.73
C ASP A 193 -31.81 -9.98 -3.22
N ASP A 194 -30.75 -9.81 -2.42
CA ASP A 194 -30.88 -9.58 -1.00
C ASP A 194 -31.16 -8.10 -0.75
N SER A 195 -32.43 -7.78 -0.49
CA SER A 195 -32.90 -6.41 -0.27
C SER A 195 -32.17 -5.68 0.87
N GLU A 196 -31.58 -6.41 1.82
CA GLU A 196 -30.78 -5.83 2.89
C GLU A 196 -29.47 -5.21 2.37
N HIS A 197 -28.94 -5.75 1.27
CA HIS A 197 -27.62 -5.46 0.75
C HIS A 197 -27.62 -4.88 -0.66
N THR A 198 -28.75 -4.78 -1.35
CA THR A 198 -28.83 -4.27 -2.74
C THR A 198 -28.13 -2.91 -2.91
N ALA A 199 -28.37 -1.94 -2.03
CA ALA A 199 -27.74 -0.62 -2.13
C ALA A 199 -26.21 -0.67 -1.96
N TRP A 200 -25.71 -1.51 -1.06
CA TRP A 200 -24.28 -1.73 -0.88
C TRP A 200 -23.66 -2.47 -2.06
N PHE A 201 -24.37 -3.48 -2.59
CA PHE A 201 -23.99 -4.22 -3.78
C PHE A 201 -23.79 -3.25 -4.95
N ASP A 202 -24.78 -2.40 -5.23
CA ASP A 202 -24.72 -1.45 -6.35
C ASP A 202 -23.60 -0.43 -6.16
N TYR A 203 -23.45 0.07 -4.93
CA TYR A 203 -22.37 0.98 -4.59
C TYR A 203 -20.99 0.37 -4.84
N LEU A 204 -20.71 -0.82 -4.29
CA LEU A 204 -19.43 -1.49 -4.49
C LEU A 204 -19.20 -1.92 -5.93
N LYS A 205 -20.24 -2.37 -6.64
CA LYS A 205 -20.15 -2.73 -8.06
C LYS A 205 -19.80 -1.50 -8.90
N SER A 206 -20.36 -0.33 -8.60
CA SER A 206 -20.01 0.92 -9.27
C SER A 206 -18.55 1.33 -9.01
N PHE A 207 -18.07 1.04 -7.79
CA PHE A 207 -16.71 1.35 -7.39
C PHE A 207 -15.69 0.39 -8.04
N GLU A 208 -15.92 -0.91 -7.99
CA GLU A 208 -15.02 -1.92 -8.56
C GLU A 208 -15.84 -3.08 -9.13
N PRO A 209 -16.18 -3.05 -10.44
CA PRO A 209 -16.99 -4.08 -11.08
C PRO A 209 -16.39 -5.49 -11.00
N ARG A 210 -15.06 -5.62 -10.85
CA ARG A 210 -14.37 -6.91 -10.75
C ARG A 210 -14.68 -7.66 -9.44
N LEU A 211 -15.37 -7.02 -8.49
CA LEU A 211 -15.87 -7.68 -7.28
C LEU A 211 -17.02 -8.64 -7.56
N VAL A 212 -17.71 -8.48 -8.68
CA VAL A 212 -18.83 -9.36 -9.07
C VAL A 212 -18.27 -10.63 -9.70
N ASN A 213 -18.59 -11.77 -9.09
CA ASN A 213 -18.27 -13.07 -9.66
C ASN A 213 -19.13 -13.28 -10.93
N PRO A 214 -18.53 -13.47 -12.11
CA PRO A 214 -19.28 -13.58 -13.36
C PRO A 214 -20.10 -14.87 -13.47
N THR A 215 -19.80 -15.89 -12.66
CA THR A 215 -20.51 -17.17 -12.66
C THR A 215 -21.70 -17.16 -11.70
N THR A 216 -21.52 -16.62 -10.49
CA THR A 216 -22.56 -16.65 -9.45
C THR A 216 -23.39 -15.38 -9.38
N GLY A 217 -22.92 -14.28 -9.99
CA GLY A 217 -23.52 -12.95 -9.86
C GLY A 217 -23.34 -12.30 -8.48
N LYS A 218 -22.73 -13.00 -7.52
CA LYS A 218 -22.49 -12.49 -6.17
C LYS A 218 -21.34 -11.50 -6.16
N LEU A 219 -21.47 -10.48 -5.32
CA LEU A 219 -20.42 -9.50 -5.09
C LEU A 219 -19.58 -9.90 -3.88
N LYS A 220 -18.28 -10.01 -4.06
CA LYS A 220 -17.31 -10.23 -2.99
C LYS A 220 -16.98 -8.91 -2.30
N ASN A 221 -17.08 -8.87 -0.97
CA ASN A 221 -16.79 -7.65 -0.22
C ASN A 221 -15.29 -7.30 -0.22
N ILE A 222 -14.98 -6.01 0.00
CA ILE A 222 -13.61 -5.50 0.05
C ILE A 222 -12.95 -5.56 1.44
N THR A 223 -13.68 -6.02 2.46
CA THR A 223 -13.18 -6.24 3.82
C THR A 223 -13.72 -7.51 4.47
N SER A 224 -13.03 -7.98 5.51
CA SER A 224 -13.34 -9.23 6.23
C SER A 224 -14.65 -9.19 7.03
N ASN A 225 -15.05 -8.02 7.57
CA ASN A 225 -16.16 -7.93 8.51
C ASN A 225 -17.35 -7.14 7.94
N GLY A 226 -17.51 -7.11 6.61
CA GLY A 226 -18.63 -6.44 5.96
C GLY A 226 -18.56 -4.91 6.06
N TYR A 227 -19.71 -4.29 6.25
CA TYR A 227 -19.88 -2.85 6.26
C TYR A 227 -20.90 -2.39 7.30
N ASP A 228 -20.85 -1.09 7.61
CA ASP A 228 -21.86 -0.39 8.38
C ASP A 228 -23.03 0.02 7.48
N LYS A 229 -24.24 -0.42 7.78
CA LYS A 229 -25.40 -0.22 6.91
C LYS A 229 -25.83 1.23 6.79
N ASP A 230 -25.58 2.05 7.83
CA ASP A 230 -26.08 3.42 7.88
C ASP A 230 -25.18 4.37 7.08
N ASN A 231 -23.86 4.12 7.10
CA ASN A 231 -22.86 5.05 6.55
C ASN A 231 -21.96 4.41 5.48
N PHE A 232 -22.18 3.13 5.17
CA PHE A 232 -21.42 2.35 4.20
C PHE A 232 -19.92 2.25 4.54
N TYR A 233 -19.55 2.40 5.82
CA TYR A 233 -18.16 2.26 6.26
C TYR A 233 -17.78 0.79 6.35
N THR A 234 -16.68 0.40 5.73
CA THR A 234 -16.22 -0.99 5.76
C THR A 234 -15.59 -1.35 7.11
N LYS A 235 -15.79 -2.58 7.56
CA LYS A 235 -15.23 -3.09 8.83
C LYS A 235 -14.23 -4.21 8.58
N GLY A 236 -13.16 -4.25 9.38
CA GLY A 236 -12.13 -5.29 9.34
C GLY A 236 -10.96 -5.02 8.38
N ASP A 237 -10.23 -6.08 8.06
CA ASP A 237 -9.07 -6.03 7.18
C ASP A 237 -9.49 -5.98 5.72
N SER A 238 -8.70 -5.30 4.88
CA SER A 238 -8.98 -5.31 3.43
C SER A 238 -8.78 -6.70 2.83
N SER A 239 -9.66 -7.09 1.90
CA SER A 239 -9.60 -8.36 1.19
C SER A 239 -8.72 -8.31 -0.07
N GLY A 240 -8.37 -7.11 -0.52
CA GLY A 240 -7.41 -6.92 -1.60
C GLY A 240 -6.83 -5.51 -1.63
N SER A 241 -5.80 -5.33 -2.44
CA SER A 241 -5.15 -4.04 -2.67
C SER A 241 -4.87 -3.86 -4.16
N TYR A 242 -5.06 -2.65 -4.68
CA TYR A 242 -4.50 -2.29 -5.97
C TYR A 242 -2.98 -2.37 -5.93
N VAL A 243 -2.35 -2.79 -7.03
CA VAL A 243 -0.90 -2.86 -7.18
C VAL A 243 -0.45 -1.84 -8.22
N PHE A 244 0.30 -0.84 -7.76
CA PHE A 244 0.83 0.24 -8.57
C PHE A 244 2.35 0.14 -8.74
N ASP A 245 2.86 0.84 -9.74
CA ASP A 245 4.30 1.06 -9.95
C ASP A 245 4.65 2.51 -9.60
N LEU A 246 5.50 2.71 -8.58
CA LEU A 246 5.96 4.02 -8.13
C LEU A 246 6.81 4.78 -9.18
N ARG A 247 7.18 4.14 -10.28
CA ARG A 247 7.80 4.80 -11.44
C ARG A 247 6.78 5.47 -12.36
N ASN A 248 5.50 5.16 -12.21
CA ASN A 248 4.47 5.76 -13.05
C ASN A 248 4.41 7.28 -12.81
N PRO A 249 4.34 8.12 -13.86
CA PRO A 249 4.34 9.57 -13.73
C PRO A 249 3.21 10.18 -12.89
N ILE A 250 2.11 9.46 -12.64
CA ILE A 250 1.06 9.95 -11.71
C ILE A 250 1.59 10.11 -10.28
N PHE A 251 2.64 9.37 -9.91
CA PHE A 251 3.31 9.51 -8.63
C PHE A 251 4.44 10.55 -8.75
N GLN A 252 4.16 11.76 -8.31
CA GLN A 252 5.17 12.80 -8.20
C GLN A 252 6.19 12.40 -7.12
N ARG A 253 7.41 12.10 -7.56
CA ARG A 253 8.53 11.79 -6.65
C ARG A 253 9.06 13.08 -6.01
N LEU A 254 8.89 13.22 -4.70
CA LEU A 254 9.38 14.36 -3.92
C LEU A 254 10.80 14.12 -3.37
N TYR A 255 11.09 12.89 -2.95
CA TYR A 255 12.40 12.47 -2.47
C TYR A 255 12.64 11.00 -2.83
N TRP A 256 13.90 10.65 -3.10
CA TRP A 256 14.27 9.28 -3.39
C TRP A 256 15.75 9.03 -3.11
N ASN A 257 16.03 7.90 -2.47
CA ASN A 257 17.36 7.33 -2.32
C ASN A 257 17.33 5.85 -2.73
N HIS A 258 18.00 5.53 -3.85
CA HIS A 258 18.22 4.15 -4.30
C HIS A 258 19.66 3.75 -4.01
N LYS A 259 19.86 2.64 -3.29
CA LYS A 259 21.14 1.92 -3.37
C LYS A 259 20.88 0.61 -4.10
N ASN A 260 21.22 0.59 -5.38
CA ASN A 260 21.00 -0.55 -6.25
C ASN A 260 22.06 -1.63 -5.99
N PRO A 261 21.71 -2.84 -5.51
CA PRO A 261 22.68 -3.91 -5.28
C PRO A 261 23.25 -4.48 -6.58
N LYS A 262 22.53 -4.36 -7.71
CA LYS A 262 22.93 -4.95 -9.01
C LYS A 262 24.06 -4.21 -9.75
N ARG A 263 24.58 -3.09 -9.22
CA ARG A 263 25.79 -2.45 -9.76
C ARG A 263 27.10 -2.97 -9.17
N LEU A 264 27.05 -3.88 -8.19
CA LEU A 264 28.26 -4.49 -7.62
C LEU A 264 28.83 -5.66 -8.45
N SER A 265 28.13 -6.14 -9.48
CA SER A 265 28.56 -7.30 -10.29
C SER A 265 29.03 -6.96 -11.70
N LEU A 266 29.10 -5.68 -12.08
CA LEU A 266 29.58 -5.24 -13.40
C LEU A 266 30.89 -4.46 -13.37
N ASP A 267 31.32 -3.96 -12.20
CA ASP A 267 32.56 -3.19 -12.05
C ASP A 267 33.76 -4.03 -11.52
N ILE A 268 33.63 -5.36 -11.45
CA ILE A 268 34.74 -6.27 -11.05
C ILE A 268 35.36 -7.02 -12.26
N GLN A 269 34.92 -6.77 -13.50
CA GLN A 269 35.43 -7.49 -14.69
C GLN A 269 36.27 -6.67 -15.69
N HIS A 270 36.62 -5.42 -15.39
CA HIS A 270 37.45 -4.61 -16.32
C HIS A 270 38.71 -3.98 -15.72
N HIS A 271 39.28 -4.58 -14.68
CA HIS A 271 40.68 -4.39 -14.33
C HIS A 271 41.34 -5.75 -14.06
N GLY A 272 41.73 -6.41 -15.15
CA GLY A 272 42.66 -7.53 -15.22
C GLY A 272 43.53 -7.34 -16.45
#